data_AF-A0A8J7CTS4-F1
#
_entry.id   AF-A0A8J7CTS4-F1
#
_cell.length_a   1.000
_cell.length_b   1.000
_cell.length_c   1.000
_cell.angle_alpha   90.00
_cell.angle_beta   90.00
_cell.angle_gamma   90.00
#
_symmetry.space_group_name_H-M   'P 1'
#
loop_
_entity.id
_entity.type
_entity.pdbx_description
1 polymer ?
#
loop_
_entity_poly.entity_id
_entity_poly.type
_entity_poly.pdbx_seq_one_letter_code
_entity_poly.pdbx_strand_id
1 'polypeptide(L)' 'MNLQQIINDLYEQGSYDLRIDYARDPIPALSATDTVWLNELLHQQGLR' A
#
# COMPACT_ATOMS: atom_id res chain seq x y z
N MET A 1 16.62 -13.91 -16.15
CA MET A 1 15.53 -12.92 -16.23
C MET A 1 15.33 -12.36 -14.83
N ASN A 2 15.24 -11.03 -14.68
CA ASN A 2 15.08 -10.40 -13.38
C ASN A 2 13.59 -10.11 -13.14
N LEU A 3 12.96 -10.89 -12.26
CA LEU A 3 11.53 -10.75 -11.94
C LEU A 3 11.23 -9.42 -11.23
N GLN A 4 12.14 -8.94 -10.39
CA GLN A 4 11.98 -7.67 -9.69
C GLN A 4 11.87 -6.51 -10.68
N GLN A 5 12.69 -6.53 -11.73
CA GLN A 5 12.67 -5.49 -12.76
C GLN A 5 11.34 -5.46 -13.51
N ILE A 6 10.82 -6.62 -13.92
CA ILE A 6 9.54 -6.72 -14.63
C ILE A 6 8.37 -6.21 -13.77
N ILE A 7 8.39 -6.52 -12.48
CA ILE A 7 7.37 -6.03 -11.54
C ILE A 7 7.46 -4.51 -11.41
N ASN A 8 8.67 -3.97 -11.25
CA ASN A 8 8.88 -2.52 -11.13
C ASN A 8 8.37 -1.79 -12.38
N ASP A 9 8.74 -2.26 -13.57
CA ASP A 9 8.34 -1.67 -14.85
C ASP A 9 6.79 -1.65 -14.99
N LEU A 10 6.11 -2.71 -14.57
CA LEU A 10 4.64 -2.78 -14.59
C LEU A 10 3.99 -1.79 -13.60
N TYR A 11 4.58 -1.61 -12.42
CA TYR A 11 4.09 -0.66 -11.42
C TYR A 11 4.27 0.79 -11.88
N GLU A 12 5.41 1.12 -12.50
CA GLU A 12 5.66 2.42 -13.11
C GLU A 12 4.66 2.71 -14.24
N GLN A 13 4.46 1.75 -15.16
CA GLN A 13 3.51 1.90 -16.26
C GLN A 13 2.05 2.06 -15.80
N GLY A 14 1.67 1.39 -14.71
CA GLY A 14 0.35 1.54 -14.09
C GLY A 14 0.18 2.86 -13.32
N SER A 15 1.29 3.54 -13.00
CA SER A 15 1.34 4.72 -12.12
C SER A 15 0.56 4.50 -10.84
N TYR A 16 0.63 3.29 -10.26
CA TYR A 16 -0.17 2.93 -9.10
C TYR A 16 0.20 3.75 -7.87
N ASP A 17 1.46 4.14 -7.75
CA ASP A 17 1.95 5.11 -6.78
C ASP A 17 1.23 6.47 -6.85
N LEU A 18 0.85 6.90 -8.06
CA LEU A 18 0.16 8.18 -8.29
C LEU A 18 -1.37 8.05 -8.30
N ARG A 19 -1.91 6.85 -8.58
CA ARG A 19 -3.36 6.63 -8.74
C ARG A 19 -4.04 6.16 -7.46
N ILE A 20 -3.32 5.50 -6.55
CA ILE A 20 -3.88 4.98 -5.31
C ILE A 20 -3.79 6.07 -4.24
N ASP A 21 -4.94 6.41 -3.66
CA ASP A 21 -4.99 7.31 -2.51
C ASP A 21 -4.68 6.52 -1.23
N TYR A 22 -3.40 6.48 -0.86
CA TYR A 22 -2.90 5.78 0.33
C TYR A 22 -3.35 6.40 1.66
N ALA A 23 -3.99 7.58 1.65
CA ALA A 23 -4.58 8.15 2.86
C ALA A 23 -5.93 7.48 3.21
N ARG A 24 -6.58 6.84 2.22
CA ARG A 24 -7.86 6.17 2.42
C ARG A 24 -7.69 4.76 2.95
N ASP A 25 -8.76 4.27 3.58
CA ASP A 25 -8.81 2.88 3.98
C ASP A 25 -8.82 1.95 2.75
N PRO A 26 -8.10 0.82 2.83
CA PRO A 26 -7.98 -0.12 1.72
C PRO A 26 -9.33 -0.77 1.38
N ILE A 27 -9.50 -1.06 0.09
CA ILE A 27 -10.67 -1.76 -0.45
C ILE A 27 -10.17 -3.01 -1.21
N PRO A 28 -10.65 -4.23 -0.87
CA PRO A 28 -11.58 -4.54 0.20
C PRO A 28 -10.99 -4.26 1.59
N ALA A 29 -11.87 -4.08 2.57
CA ALA A 29 -11.45 -3.83 3.95
C ALA A 29 -10.55 -4.98 4.46
N LEU A 30 -9.54 -4.60 5.25
CA LEU A 30 -8.65 -5.56 5.90
C LEU A 30 -9.39 -6.38 6.96
N SER A 31 -8.77 -7.48 7.38
CA SER A 31 -9.22 -8.20 8.57
C SER A 31 -9.13 -7.31 9.81
N ALA A 32 -9.86 -7.67 10.88
CA ALA A 32 -9.81 -6.92 12.13
C ALA A 32 -8.38 -6.86 12.70
N THR A 33 -7.66 -7.98 12.68
CA THR A 33 -6.28 -8.07 13.16
C THR A 33 -5.35 -7.15 12.36
N ASP A 34 -5.45 -7.20 11.03
CA ASP A 34 -4.59 -6.39 10.16
C ASP A 34 -4.93 -4.90 10.26
N THR A 35 -6.19 -4.56 10.53
CA THR A 35 -6.61 -3.17 10.74
C THR A 35 -6.00 -2.59 12.01
N VAL A 36 -5.94 -3.36 13.11
CA VAL A 36 -5.28 -2.92 14.35
C VAL A 36 -3.79 -2.69 14.09
N TRP A 37 -3.13 -3.68 13.48
CA TRP A 37 -1.70 -3.59 13.14
C TRP A 37 -1.40 -2.38 12.24
N LEU A 38 -2.22 -2.15 11.20
CA LEU A 38 -2.05 -1.03 10.28
C LEU A 38 -2.13 0.31 11.01
N ASN A 39 -3.14 0.50 11.87
CA ASN A 39 -3.30 1.76 12.59
C ASN A 39 -2.15 2.01 13.58
N GLU A 40 -1.69 0.99 14.29
CA GLU A 40 -0.51 1.11 15.17
C GLU A 40 0.73 1.54 14.38
N LEU A 41 0.98 0.91 13.24
CA LEU A 41 2.10 1.25 12.36
C LEU A 41 2.01 2.69 11.84
N LEU A 42 0.83 3.12 11.40
CA LEU A 42 0.62 4.46 10.87
C LEU A 42 0.78 5.54 11.96
N HIS A 43 0.30 5.28 13.18
CA HIS A 43 0.51 6.17 14.33
C HIS A 43 2.00 6.29 14.69
N GLN A 44 2.74 5.18 14.69
CA GLN A 44 4.20 5.20 14.94
C GLN A 44 4.96 6.04 13.92
N GLN A 45 4.47 6.10 12.68
CA GLN A 45 5.07 6.90 11.60
C GLN A 45 4.51 8.33 11.52
N GLY A 46 3.55 8.70 12.39
CA GLY A 46 2.91 10.01 12.38
C GLY A 46 2.03 10.26 11.16
N LEU A 47 1.54 9.20 10.52
CA LEU A 47 0.70 9.24 9.32
C LEU A 47 -0.80 9.20 9.65
N ARG A 48 -1.16 8.88 10.90
CA ARG A 48 -2.51 8.91 11.45
C ARG A 48 -2.47 9.28 12.93
#